data_AF-A0AAW8EEF1-F1
#
_entry.id   AF-A0AAW8EEF1-F1
#
_cell.length_a   1.000
_cell.length_b   1.000
_cell.length_c   1.000
_cell.angle_alpha   90.00
_cell.angle_beta   90.00
_cell.angle_gamma   90.00
#
_symmetry.space_group_name_H-M   'P 1'
#
loop_
_entity.id
_entity.type
_entity.pdbx_description
1 polymer ?
#
loop_
_entity_poly.entity_id
_entity_poly.type
_entity_poly.pdbx_seq_one_letter_code
_entity_poly.pdbx_strand_id
1 'polypeptide(L)' 'MQHSAPVWPRPRPLGLLLQSPAHRVVRVLLVTQTHWQLPEHRSRRRHA' A
#
# COMPACT_ATOMS: atom_id res chain seq x y z
N MET A 1 -28.56 3.72 8.12
CA MET A 1 -27.39 3.62 7.21
C MET A 1 -26.74 2.27 7.44
N GLN A 2 -26.86 1.33 6.49
CA GLN A 2 -26.31 -0.01 6.65
C GLN A 2 -24.83 0.02 6.27
N HIS A 3 -23.93 -0.14 7.25
CA HIS A 3 -22.49 -0.28 7.01
C HIS A 3 -22.22 -1.67 6.43
N SER A 4 -21.95 -1.75 5.13
CA SER A 4 -21.44 -2.96 4.51
C SER A 4 -20.09 -3.31 5.16
N ALA A 5 -20.04 -4.45 5.86
CA ALA A 5 -18.80 -4.99 6.39
C ALA A 5 -17.79 -5.16 5.23
N PRO A 6 -16.50 -4.83 5.43
CA PRO A 6 -15.49 -5.01 4.40
C PRO A 6 -15.43 -6.50 4.05
N VAL A 7 -15.85 -6.83 2.82
CA VAL A 7 -15.76 -8.19 2.29
C VAL A 7 -14.27 -8.47 2.09
N TRP A 8 -13.68 -9.19 3.04
CA TRP A 8 -12.30 -9.62 2.91
C TRP A 8 -12.19 -10.59 1.75
N PRO A 9 -11.29 -10.34 0.79
CA PRO A 9 -11.09 -11.25 -0.32
C PRO A 9 -10.64 -12.61 0.23
N ARG A 10 -11.25 -13.69 -0.28
CA ARG A 10 -10.85 -15.07 0.05
C ARG A 10 -9.34 -15.23 -0.13
N PRO A 11 -8.68 -16.05 0.71
CA PRO A 11 -7.25 -16.30 0.60
C PRO A 11 -6.94 -16.85 -0.80
N ARG A 12 -6.24 -16.04 -1.60
CA ARG A 12 -5.74 -16.43 -2.93
C ARG A 12 -4.34 -17.00 -2.77
N PRO A 13 -3.93 -17.95 -3.62
CA PRO A 13 -2.56 -18.44 -3.61
C PRO A 13 -1.59 -17.27 -3.78
N LEU A 14 -0.55 -17.25 -2.95
CA LEU A 14 0.45 -16.17 -2.87
C LEU A 14 0.99 -15.78 -4.25
N GLY A 15 1.28 -16.76 -5.12
CA GLY A 15 1.75 -16.49 -6.48
C GLY A 15 0.84 -15.54 -7.28
N LEU A 16 -0.48 -15.68 -7.15
CA LEU A 16 -1.44 -14.79 -7.84
C LEU A 16 -1.51 -13.40 -7.18
N LEU A 17 -1.36 -13.32 -5.86
CA LEU A 17 -1.30 -12.04 -5.15
C LEU A 17 -0.04 -11.26 -5.54
N LEU A 18 1.10 -11.94 -5.63
CA LEU A 18 2.38 -11.36 -6.03
C LEU A 18 2.38 -10.90 -7.50
N GLN A 19 1.53 -11.48 -8.35
CA GLN A 19 1.39 -11.06 -9.74
C GLN A 19 0.37 -9.92 -9.95
N SER A 20 -0.43 -9.60 -8.92
CA SER A 20 -1.49 -8.60 -9.02
C SER A 20 -0.93 -7.18 -9.25
N PRO A 21 -1.71 -6.28 -9.89
CA PRO A 21 -1.33 -4.87 -10.05
C PRO A 21 -1.03 -4.18 -8.72
N ALA A 22 -1.79 -4.52 -7.66
CA ALA A 22 -1.58 -3.98 -6.32
C ALA A 22 -0.19 -4.35 -5.77
N HIS A 23 0.24 -5.60 -5.95
CA HIS A 23 1.57 -6.01 -5.53
C HIS A 23 2.68 -5.32 -6.32
N ARG A 24 2.50 -5.10 -7.62
CA ARG A 24 3.45 -4.34 -8.45
C ARG A 24 3.63 -2.91 -7.93
N VAL A 25 2.53 -2.25 -7.55
CA VAL A 25 2.57 -0.91 -6.97
C VAL A 25 3.32 -0.90 -5.64
N VAL A 26 3.07 -1.87 -4.76
CA VAL A 26 3.81 -2.02 -3.48
C VAL A 26 5.30 -2.24 -3.74
N ARG A 27 5.66 -3.09 -4.70
CA ARG A 27 7.05 -3.34 -5.12
C ARG A 27 7.71 -2.07 -5.62
N VAL A 28 7.06 -1.32 -6.50
CA VAL A 28 7.58 -0.05 -7.02
C VAL A 28 7.74 0.95 -5.88
N LEU A 29 6.72 1.15 -5.05
CA LEU A 29 6.81 2.03 -3.87
C LEU A 29 7.97 1.64 -2.95
N LEU A 30 8.13 0.36 -2.64
CA LEU A 30 9.20 -0.13 -1.78
C LEU A 30 10.58 0.11 -2.42
N VAL A 31 10.75 -0.25 -3.69
CA VAL A 31 12.00 -0.04 -4.44
C VAL A 31 12.31 1.46 -4.51
N THR A 32 11.32 2.28 -4.84
CA THR A 32 11.50 3.72 -4.92
C THR A 32 11.82 4.30 -3.55
N GLN A 33 11.16 3.93 -2.46
CA GLN A 33 11.51 4.40 -1.12
C GLN A 33 12.90 3.94 -0.66
N THR A 34 13.29 2.72 -1.02
CA THR A 34 14.57 2.13 -0.59
C THR A 34 15.75 2.70 -1.37
N HIS A 35 15.57 2.93 -2.68
CA HIS A 35 16.67 3.29 -3.58
C HIS A 35 16.64 4.76 -4.02
N TRP A 36 15.48 5.39 -4.02
CA TRP A 36 15.38 6.84 -4.13
C TRP A 36 15.13 7.38 -2.74
N GLN A 37 16.06 8.20 -2.25
CA GLN A 37 15.84 9.02 -1.06
C GLN A 37 14.72 10.03 -1.36
N LEU A 38 13.48 9.56 -1.34
CA LEU A 38 12.30 10.39 -1.36
C LEU A 38 12.29 11.15 -0.03
N PRO A 39 12.28 12.50 -0.04
CA PRO A 39 12.10 13.25 1.18
C PRO A 39 10.78 12.79 1.79
N GLU A 40 10.84 12.15 2.96
CA GLU A 40 9.63 11.88 3.71
C GLU A 40 8.94 13.22 3.89
N HIS A 41 7.78 13.38 3.26
CA HIS A 41 6.96 14.55 3.42
C HIS A 41 6.36 14.47 4.83
N ARG A 42 7.20 14.70 5.84
CA ARG A 42 6.85 15.04 7.20
C ARG A 42 6.14 16.38 7.09
N SER A 43 4.87 16.31 6.71
CA SER A 43 3.91 17.37 6.98
C SER A 43 3.79 17.38 8.50
N ARG A 44 4.75 18.08 9.12
CA ARG A 44 4.80 18.43 10.52
C ARG A 44 3.58 19.32 10.69
N ARG A 45 2.41 18.71 10.90
CA ARG A 45 1.22 19.38 11.42
C ARG A 45 1.68 20.00 12.73
N ARG A 46 2.05 21.27 12.62
CA ARG A 46 2.21 22.19 13.72
C ARG A 46 0.81 22.27 14.31
N HIS A 47 0.52 21.43 15.29
CA HIS A 47 -0.46 21.78 16.29
C HIS A 47 0.11 23.02 16.97
N ALA A 48 -0.46 24.17 16.61
CA ALA A 48 -0.38 25.43 17.32
C ALA A 48 -1.82 25.77 17.72
#